data_AF-A0A2T2TFF2-F1
#
_entry.id   AF-A0A2T2TFF2-F1
#
_cell.length_a   1.000
_cell.length_b   1.000
_cell.length_c   1.000
_cell.angle_alpha   90.00
_cell.angle_beta   90.00
_cell.angle_gamma   90.00
#
_symmetry.space_group_name_H-M   'P 1'
#
loop_
_entity.id
_entity.type
_entity.pdbx_description
1 polymer ?
#
loop_
_entity_poly.entity_id
_entity_poly.type
_entity_poly.pdbx_seq_one_letter_code
_entity_poly.pdbx_strand_id
1 'polypeptide(L)'
;QAIQIDEPAFREGLPLRESQWDDYLDWAVECFRLASCGVRDETQIHTHMCYSEFNDIIEAIADMDADVISVEASRSKMELLDSFDEFDYPNEIGPGVYDIHSPRVPAVEEMEALIQKALTVLDSEQMWVNPDCGLKTRRWVEVKPALENMVQAAENVREPAVA
;
A
#
# COMPACT_ATOMS: atom_id res chain seq x y z
N GLN A 1 -12.49 0.46 14.10
CA GLN A 1 -11.73 -0.81 14.30
C GLN A 1 -11.05 -1.14 12.97
N ALA A 2 -9.91 -1.83 12.93
CA ALA A 2 -9.27 -2.22 11.67
C ALA A 2 -9.07 -3.73 11.61
N ILE A 3 -9.30 -4.32 10.44
CA ILE A 3 -9.04 -5.74 10.11
C ILE A 3 -8.25 -5.77 8.81
N GLN A 4 -7.10 -6.44 8.80
CA GLN A 4 -6.28 -6.60 7.61
C GLN A 4 -6.46 -8.01 7.02
N ILE A 5 -6.70 -8.08 5.71
CA ILE A 5 -6.84 -9.31 4.92
C ILE A 5 -5.82 -9.24 3.78
N ASP A 6 -4.74 -10.01 3.88
CA ASP A 6 -3.66 -9.98 2.90
C ASP A 6 -3.95 -10.94 1.74
N GLU A 7 -3.80 -10.48 0.50
CA GLU A 7 -3.97 -11.28 -0.71
C GLU A 7 -2.65 -11.36 -1.52
N PRO A 8 -1.57 -11.94 -0.96
CA PRO A 8 -0.26 -11.95 -1.61
C PRO A 8 -0.25 -12.79 -2.89
N ALA A 9 -1.23 -13.68 -3.10
CA ALA A 9 -1.33 -14.56 -4.26
C ALA A 9 -2.38 -14.09 -5.30
N PHE A 10 -2.97 -12.90 -5.12
CA PHE A 10 -4.03 -12.40 -6.00
C PHE A 10 -3.61 -12.41 -7.47
N ARG A 11 -2.37 -11.98 -7.76
CA ARG A 11 -1.81 -11.98 -9.12
C ARG A 11 -1.27 -13.35 -9.55
N GLU A 12 -0.75 -14.16 -8.62
CA GLU A 12 -0.17 -15.47 -8.91
C GLU A 12 -1.16 -16.46 -9.56
N GLY A 13 -2.46 -16.31 -9.25
CA GLY A 13 -3.51 -17.14 -9.83
C GLY A 13 -3.97 -16.74 -11.23
N LEU A 14 -3.48 -15.62 -11.79
CA LEU A 14 -3.89 -15.14 -13.11
C LEU A 14 -3.63 -16.21 -14.19
N PRO A 15 -4.64 -16.53 -15.03
CA PRO A 15 -4.44 -17.41 -16.17
C PRO A 15 -3.34 -16.88 -17.10
N LEU A 16 -2.59 -17.78 -17.74
CA LEU A 16 -1.55 -17.38 -18.70
C LEU A 16 -2.10 -16.65 -19.94
N ARG A 17 -3.41 -16.75 -20.21
CA ARG A 17 -4.08 -16.09 -21.32
C ARG A 17 -4.87 -14.91 -20.78
N GLU A 18 -4.52 -13.71 -21.25
CA GLU A 18 -5.21 -12.45 -20.92
C GLU A 18 -6.73 -12.53 -21.17
N SER A 19 -7.15 -13.23 -22.23
CA SER A 19 -8.58 -13.42 -22.54
C SER A 19 -9.37 -14.22 -21.50
N GLN A 20 -8.72 -14.69 -20.43
CA GLN A 20 -9.33 -15.43 -19.32
C GLN A 20 -9.14 -14.70 -17.99
N TRP A 21 -8.57 -13.49 -18.00
CA TRP A 21 -8.29 -12.73 -16.78
C TRP A 21 -9.57 -12.24 -16.12
N ASP A 22 -10.50 -11.66 -16.88
CA ASP A 22 -11.78 -11.15 -16.37
C ASP A 22 -12.52 -12.23 -15.58
N ASP A 23 -12.68 -13.42 -16.17
CA ASP A 23 -13.31 -14.57 -15.51
C ASP A 23 -12.65 -14.91 -14.17
N TYR A 24 -11.32 -14.79 -14.07
CA TYR A 24 -10.58 -15.06 -12.84
C TYR A 24 -10.73 -13.95 -11.81
N LEU A 25 -10.53 -12.70 -12.24
CA LEU A 25 -10.57 -11.52 -11.39
C LEU A 25 -11.97 -11.35 -10.78
N ASP A 26 -13.03 -11.58 -11.55
CA ASP A 26 -14.42 -11.50 -11.09
C ASP A 26 -14.67 -12.35 -9.84
N TRP A 27 -14.34 -13.65 -9.89
CA TRP A 27 -14.59 -14.52 -8.73
C TRP A 27 -13.59 -14.28 -7.61
N ALA A 28 -12.35 -13.90 -7.91
CA ALA A 28 -11.33 -13.63 -6.90
C ALA A 28 -11.70 -12.40 -6.06
N VAL A 29 -12.13 -11.33 -6.71
CA VAL A 29 -12.67 -10.12 -6.08
C VAL A 29 -13.91 -10.45 -5.26
N GLU A 30 -14.88 -11.19 -5.83
CA GLU A 30 -16.09 -11.58 -5.11
C GLU A 30 -15.76 -12.40 -3.85
N CYS A 31 -14.77 -13.29 -3.90
CA CYS A 31 -14.32 -14.04 -2.72
C CYS A 31 -13.79 -13.13 -1.61
N PHE A 32 -13.02 -12.09 -1.96
CA PHE A 32 -12.55 -11.09 -0.99
C PHE A 32 -13.72 -10.33 -0.36
N ARG A 33 -14.65 -9.83 -1.19
CA ARG A 33 -15.82 -9.09 -0.70
C ARG A 33 -16.72 -9.95 0.17
N LEU A 34 -16.94 -11.21 -0.18
CA LEU A 34 -17.71 -12.16 0.64
C LEU A 34 -17.07 -12.40 2.01
N ALA A 35 -15.74 -12.34 2.11
CA ALA A 35 -15.03 -12.48 3.38
C ALA A 35 -15.13 -11.24 4.27
N SER A 36 -15.28 -10.05 3.69
CA SER A 36 -15.27 -8.76 4.41
C SER A 36 -16.64 -8.09 4.56
N CYS A 37 -17.66 -8.42 3.76
CA CYS A 37 -18.94 -7.70 3.68
C CYS A 37 -19.81 -7.71 4.96
N GLY A 38 -19.46 -8.53 5.94
CA GLY A 38 -20.20 -8.65 7.20
C GLY A 38 -19.81 -7.62 8.27
N VAL A 39 -18.85 -6.73 8.00
CA VAL A 39 -18.40 -5.71 8.96
C VAL A 39 -19.35 -4.51 9.00
N ARG A 40 -19.18 -3.67 10.03
CA ARG A 40 -19.93 -2.40 10.15
C ARG A 40 -19.17 -1.29 9.44
N ASP A 41 -19.86 -0.25 9.02
CA ASP A 41 -19.29 0.93 8.36
C ASP A 41 -18.14 1.58 9.14
N GLU A 42 -18.11 1.49 10.48
CA GLU A 42 -17.00 2.04 11.29
C GLU A 42 -15.78 1.08 11.43
N THR A 43 -15.83 -0.06 10.75
CA THR A 43 -14.75 -1.06 10.69
C THR A 43 -14.02 -0.95 9.37
N GLN A 44 -12.77 -0.51 9.41
CA GLN A 44 -11.91 -0.46 8.22
C GLN A 44 -11.36 -1.84 7.87
N ILE A 45 -11.47 -2.19 6.59
CA ILE A 45 -10.84 -3.32 5.93
C ILE A 45 -9.58 -2.82 5.25
N HIS A 46 -8.45 -3.36 5.68
CA HIS A 46 -7.15 -3.13 5.09
C HIS A 46 -6.78 -4.32 4.22
N THR A 47 -6.13 -4.10 3.10
CA THR A 47 -5.50 -5.17 2.30
C THR A 47 -4.05 -4.85 2.02
N HIS A 48 -3.22 -5.89 1.95
CA HIS A 48 -1.83 -5.79 1.54
C HIS A 48 -1.57 -6.69 0.35
N MET A 49 -0.85 -6.15 -0.64
CA MET A 49 -0.42 -6.88 -1.82
C MET A 49 1.09 -6.70 -2.04
N CYS A 50 1.82 -7.82 -2.09
CA CYS A 50 3.28 -7.85 -2.22
C CYS A 50 3.76 -7.64 -3.68
N TYR A 51 3.16 -6.69 -4.40
CA TYR A 51 3.54 -6.38 -5.79
C TYR A 51 3.83 -4.88 -5.93
N SER A 52 4.69 -4.55 -6.89
CA SER A 52 5.06 -3.17 -7.22
C SER A 52 4.51 -2.70 -8.57
N GLU A 53 3.73 -3.53 -9.26
CA GLU A 53 3.18 -3.28 -10.60
C GLU A 53 1.71 -3.71 -10.61
N PHE A 54 0.79 -2.74 -10.64
CA PHE A 54 -0.66 -3.00 -10.61
C PHE A 54 -1.40 -2.55 -11.87
N ASN A 55 -0.70 -1.96 -12.84
CA ASN A 55 -1.29 -1.37 -14.05
C ASN A 55 -2.36 -2.27 -14.72
N ASP A 56 -2.07 -3.56 -14.85
CA ASP A 56 -2.96 -4.48 -15.56
C ASP A 56 -4.16 -4.99 -14.74
N ILE A 57 -4.23 -4.69 -13.43
CA ILE A 57 -5.25 -5.21 -12.51
C ILE A 57 -5.82 -4.16 -11.55
N ILE A 58 -5.56 -2.87 -11.78
CA ILE A 58 -5.95 -1.79 -10.86
C ILE A 58 -7.48 -1.70 -10.70
N GLU A 59 -8.23 -1.94 -11.78
CA GLU A 59 -9.70 -1.97 -11.75
C GLU A 59 -10.20 -3.07 -10.81
N ALA A 60 -9.64 -4.29 -10.91
CA ALA A 60 -10.01 -5.39 -10.04
C ALA A 60 -9.64 -5.12 -8.56
N ILE A 61 -8.53 -4.42 -8.31
CA ILE A 61 -8.15 -3.99 -6.96
C ILE A 61 -9.13 -2.96 -6.40
N ALA A 62 -9.60 -2.02 -7.23
CA ALA A 62 -10.65 -1.08 -6.83
C ALA A 62 -11.96 -1.82 -6.52
N ASP A 63 -12.33 -2.81 -7.32
CA ASP A 63 -13.54 -3.61 -7.12
C ASP A 63 -13.50 -4.49 -5.86
N MET A 64 -12.31 -4.73 -5.27
CA MET A 64 -12.18 -5.37 -3.95
C MET A 64 -12.79 -4.53 -2.83
N ASP A 65 -12.96 -3.22 -3.03
CA ASP A 65 -13.70 -2.33 -2.13
C ASP A 65 -13.09 -2.32 -0.71
N ALA A 66 -11.75 -2.37 -0.63
CA ALA A 66 -11.02 -2.22 0.62
C ALA A 66 -10.90 -0.74 0.97
N ASP A 67 -11.08 -0.40 2.26
CA ASP A 67 -10.96 0.98 2.73
C ASP A 67 -9.52 1.51 2.60
N VAL A 68 -8.54 0.64 2.87
CA VAL A 68 -7.12 0.98 2.80
C VAL A 68 -6.34 -0.12 2.08
N ILE A 69 -5.53 0.24 1.09
CA ILE A 69 -4.57 -0.68 0.46
C ILE A 69 -3.13 -0.29 0.80
N SER A 70 -2.31 -1.26 1.20
CA SER A 70 -0.87 -1.08 1.38
C SER A 70 -0.08 -1.81 0.30
N VAL A 71 0.82 -1.09 -0.36
CA VAL A 71 1.56 -1.56 -1.55
C VAL A 71 3.06 -1.39 -1.39
N GLU A 72 3.83 -2.28 -2.02
CA GLU A 72 5.29 -2.18 -2.06
C GLU A 72 5.73 -1.07 -3.02
N ALA A 73 6.43 -0.05 -2.51
CA ALA A 73 6.75 1.15 -3.31
C ALA A 73 8.16 1.71 -3.08
N SER A 74 8.85 1.34 -1.99
CA SER A 74 10.10 1.99 -1.63
C SER A 74 11.23 1.76 -2.66
N ARG A 75 11.18 0.62 -3.39
CA ARG A 75 12.17 0.23 -4.40
C ARG A 75 11.84 0.70 -5.81
N SER A 76 10.56 0.78 -6.17
CA SER A 76 10.10 1.24 -7.49
C SER A 76 10.14 2.76 -7.62
N LYS A 77 10.71 3.48 -6.63
CA LYS A 77 10.75 4.94 -6.57
C LYS A 77 9.37 5.56 -6.76
N MET A 78 8.30 4.93 -6.29
CA MET A 78 6.92 5.41 -6.46
C MET A 78 6.45 5.50 -7.93
N GLU A 79 7.06 4.78 -8.88
CA GLU A 79 6.52 4.68 -10.27
C GLU A 79 5.09 4.09 -10.28
N LEU A 80 4.79 3.25 -9.28
CA LEU A 80 3.45 2.73 -9.05
C LEU A 80 2.39 3.82 -8.80
N LEU A 81 2.78 4.98 -8.27
CA LEU A 81 1.82 6.05 -7.98
C LEU A 81 1.28 6.70 -9.24
N ASP A 82 2.01 6.65 -10.35
CA ASP A 82 1.54 7.18 -11.64
C ASP A 82 0.26 6.43 -12.09
N SER A 83 0.14 5.14 -11.78
CA SER A 83 -1.07 4.33 -12.05
C SER A 83 -2.30 4.82 -11.29
N PHE A 84 -2.11 5.35 -10.08
CA PHE A 84 -3.19 5.89 -9.24
C PHE A 84 -3.54 7.35 -9.63
N ASP A 85 -2.66 8.06 -10.34
CA ASP A 85 -3.00 9.35 -10.96
C ASP A 85 -3.88 9.14 -12.21
N GLU A 86 -3.54 8.14 -13.03
CA GLU A 86 -4.28 7.79 -14.24
C GLU A 86 -5.65 7.17 -13.92
N PHE A 87 -5.71 6.39 -12.83
CA PHE A 87 -6.93 5.76 -12.33
C PHE A 87 -7.32 6.43 -11.00
N ASP A 88 -8.35 7.28 -11.03
CA ASP A 88 -8.90 8.04 -9.90
C ASP A 88 -9.39 7.12 -8.76
N TYR A 89 -8.43 6.59 -7.99
CA TYR A 89 -8.67 5.57 -6.98
C TYR A 89 -9.35 6.21 -5.77
N PRO A 90 -10.54 5.75 -5.38
CA PRO A 90 -11.37 6.49 -4.44
C PRO A 90 -10.94 6.33 -2.97
N ASN A 91 -10.19 5.27 -2.64
CA ASN A 91 -9.94 4.84 -1.27
C ASN A 91 -8.52 5.20 -0.79
N GLU A 92 -8.23 4.91 0.48
CA GLU A 92 -6.95 5.27 1.11
C GLU A 92 -5.81 4.33 0.66
N ILE A 93 -4.59 4.85 0.54
CA ILE A 93 -3.42 4.13 0.01
C ILE A 93 -2.21 4.35 0.92
N GLY A 94 -1.50 3.27 1.22
CA GLY A 94 -0.26 3.22 1.97
C GLY A 94 0.93 2.75 1.13
N PRO A 95 1.59 3.64 0.36
CA PRO A 95 2.80 3.27 -0.36
C PRO A 95 3.96 3.07 0.61
N GLY A 96 4.61 1.91 0.55
CA GLY A 96 5.71 1.58 1.45
C GLY A 96 6.88 2.57 1.36
N VAL A 97 7.32 3.10 2.50
CA VAL A 97 8.46 4.05 2.59
C VAL A 97 9.72 3.45 3.21
N TYR A 98 9.65 2.16 3.59
CA TYR A 98 10.76 1.43 4.19
C TYR A 98 10.95 0.07 3.50
N ASP A 99 12.07 -0.08 2.79
CA ASP A 99 12.53 -1.35 2.21
C ASP A 99 12.87 -2.37 3.31
N ILE A 100 11.89 -3.18 3.66
CA ILE A 100 12.04 -4.22 4.67
C ILE A 100 12.91 -5.37 4.20
N HIS A 101 13.34 -5.44 2.94
CA HIS A 101 14.24 -6.46 2.41
C HIS A 101 15.72 -6.08 2.56
N SER A 102 16.01 -4.84 2.98
CA SER A 102 17.35 -4.35 3.32
C SER A 102 17.57 -4.33 4.85
N PRO A 103 18.77 -4.69 5.36
CA PRO A 103 19.11 -4.52 6.76
C PRO A 103 19.49 -3.06 7.11
N ARG A 104 19.56 -2.17 6.12
CA ARG A 104 19.90 -0.76 6.32
C ARG A 104 18.75 -0.06 7.05
N VAL A 105 19.11 0.78 8.02
CA VAL A 105 18.17 1.74 8.62
C VAL A 105 18.14 2.98 7.72
N PRO A 106 17.03 3.27 7.00
CA PRO A 106 16.89 4.49 6.22
C PRO A 106 16.86 5.73 7.12
N ALA A 107 17.35 6.85 6.59
CA ALA A 107 17.33 8.13 7.30
C ALA A 107 15.93 8.76 7.27
N VAL A 108 15.66 9.70 8.18
CA VAL A 108 14.38 10.42 8.25
C VAL A 108 14.11 11.15 6.94
N GLU A 109 15.10 11.88 6.43
CA GLU A 109 15.02 12.71 5.23
C GLU A 109 14.74 11.89 3.97
N GLU A 110 15.20 10.64 3.95
CA GLU A 110 14.91 9.71 2.84
C GLU A 110 13.43 9.32 2.82
N MET A 111 12.85 9.02 3.99
CA MET A 111 11.42 8.71 4.10
C MET A 111 10.55 9.95 3.86
N GLU A 112 10.94 11.12 4.34
CA GLU A 112 10.25 12.38 4.04
C GLU A 112 10.16 12.64 2.54
N ALA A 113 11.25 12.43 1.81
CA ALA A 113 11.27 12.61 0.35
C ALA A 113 10.31 11.64 -0.35
N LEU A 114 10.21 10.39 0.12
CA LEU A 114 9.24 9.42 -0.39
C LEU A 114 7.80 9.83 -0.06
N ILE A 115 7.55 10.32 1.16
CA ILE A 115 6.22 10.78 1.58
C ILE A 115 5.78 11.99 0.74
N GLN A 116 6.65 12.99 0.61
CA GLN A 116 6.38 14.19 -0.18
C GLN A 116 6.14 13.85 -1.65
N LYS A 117 6.89 12.89 -2.21
CA LYS A 117 6.67 12.41 -3.57
C LYS A 117 5.29 11.75 -3.69
N ALA A 118 4.85 10.97 -2.71
CA ALA A 118 3.52 10.38 -2.76
C ALA A 118 2.41 11.43 -2.70
N LEU A 119 2.59 12.47 -1.88
CA LEU A 119 1.66 13.60 -1.76
C LEU A 119 1.59 14.51 -3.00
N THR A 120 2.46 14.33 -4.01
CA THR A 120 2.27 15.04 -5.29
C THR A 120 1.21 14.39 -6.17
N VAL A 121 0.80 13.16 -5.85
CA VAL A 121 -0.14 12.34 -6.61
C VAL A 121 -1.38 12.00 -5.80
N LEU A 122 -1.22 11.69 -4.51
CA LEU A 122 -2.29 11.33 -3.61
C LEU A 122 -2.73 12.52 -2.76
N ASP A 123 -4.03 12.63 -2.49
CA ASP A 123 -4.53 13.56 -1.49
C ASP A 123 -4.01 13.18 -0.11
N SER A 124 -3.68 14.18 0.71
CA SER A 124 -3.13 13.94 2.05
C SER A 124 -4.07 13.17 2.98
N GLU A 125 -5.38 13.23 2.72
CA GLU A 125 -6.40 12.49 3.48
C GLU A 125 -6.46 11.01 3.09
N GLN A 126 -6.00 10.65 1.89
CA GLN A 126 -5.94 9.27 1.41
C GLN A 126 -4.65 8.56 1.86
N MET A 127 -3.63 9.29 2.30
CA MET A 127 -2.29 8.73 2.45
C MET A 127 -2.02 8.07 3.81
N TRP A 128 -1.53 6.83 3.78
CA TRP A 128 -0.92 6.14 4.92
C TRP A 128 0.61 6.07 4.80
N VAL A 129 1.28 5.97 5.95
CA VAL A 129 2.74 5.77 6.02
C VAL A 129 3.02 4.43 6.70
N ASN A 130 3.58 3.50 5.94
CA ASN A 130 3.88 2.13 6.39
C ASN A 130 5.18 1.61 5.76
N PRO A 131 5.74 0.51 6.29
CA PRO A 131 6.79 -0.24 5.60
C PRO A 131 6.26 -0.93 4.34
N ASP A 132 7.17 -1.39 3.47
CA ASP A 132 6.78 -2.16 2.27
C ASP A 132 6.00 -3.44 2.60
N CYS A 133 6.37 -4.15 3.67
CA CYS A 133 5.74 -5.42 4.05
C CYS A 133 6.01 -5.74 5.54
N GLY A 134 5.70 -6.96 5.96
CA GLY A 134 5.94 -7.45 7.32
C GLY A 134 7.42 -7.51 7.70
N LEU A 135 7.70 -7.22 8.98
CA LEU A 135 9.07 -7.09 9.52
C LEU A 135 9.69 -8.41 10.02
N LYS A 136 9.07 -9.56 9.73
CA LYS A 136 9.44 -10.88 10.27
C LYS A 136 10.90 -11.26 10.02
N THR A 137 11.48 -10.79 8.91
CA THR A 137 12.85 -11.12 8.50
C THR A 137 13.90 -10.14 9.04
N ARG A 138 13.50 -9.09 9.77
CA ARG A 138 14.36 -8.04 10.32
C ARG A 138 14.67 -8.25 11.79
N ARG A 139 15.75 -7.62 12.25
CA ARG A 139 16.18 -7.66 13.66
C ARG A 139 15.74 -6.40 14.37
N TRP A 140 15.46 -6.48 15.67
CA TRP A 140 15.02 -5.33 16.47
C TRP A 140 15.98 -4.13 16.45
N VAL A 141 17.29 -4.39 16.30
CA VAL A 141 18.31 -3.34 16.15
C VAL A 141 18.21 -2.56 14.84
N GLU A 142 17.53 -3.13 13.84
CA GLU A 142 17.22 -2.49 12.55
C GLU A 142 15.82 -1.86 12.60
N VAL A 143 14.84 -2.63 13.10
CA VAL A 143 13.42 -2.25 13.08
C VAL A 143 13.11 -1.03 13.93
N LYS A 144 13.59 -0.99 15.19
CA LYS A 144 13.25 0.13 16.09
C LYS A 144 13.65 1.49 15.53
N PRO A 145 14.93 1.73 15.16
CA PRO A 145 15.32 3.03 14.63
C PRO A 145 14.67 3.31 13.26
N ALA A 146 14.41 2.30 12.43
CA ALA A 146 13.72 2.50 11.16
C ALA A 146 12.26 2.99 11.36
N LEU A 147 11.53 2.39 12.30
CA LEU A 147 10.17 2.82 12.61
C LEU A 147 10.12 4.15 13.35
N GLU A 148 11.07 4.43 14.25
CA GLU A 148 11.22 5.75 14.88
C GLU A 148 11.45 6.84 13.82
N ASN A 149 12.34 6.59 12.86
CA ASN A 149 12.57 7.51 11.75
C ASN A 149 11.33 7.70 10.87
N MET A 150 10.56 6.63 10.63
CA MET A 150 9.32 6.68 9.85
C MET A 150 8.24 7.52 10.51
N VAL A 151 8.07 7.39 11.83
CA VAL A 151 7.16 8.23 12.60
C VAL A 151 7.61 9.68 12.56
N GLN A 152 8.90 9.95 12.77
CA GLN A 152 9.46 11.30 12.71
C GLN A 152 9.25 11.95 11.34
N ALA A 153 9.47 11.22 10.25
CA ALA A 153 9.25 11.71 8.89
C ALA A 153 7.78 12.09 8.67
N ALA A 154 6.84 11.25 9.11
CA ALA A 154 5.42 11.55 9.01
C ALA A 154 5.01 12.77 9.86
N GLU A 155 5.58 12.92 11.06
CA GLU A 155 5.37 14.10 11.90
C GLU A 155 5.88 15.38 11.23
N ASN A 156 7.09 15.35 10.67
CA ASN A 156 7.70 16.49 9.99
C ASN A 156 6.89 16.94 8.76
N VAL A 157 6.29 16.01 8.02
CA VAL A 157 5.43 16.32 6.88
C VAL A 157 4.05 16.82 7.30
N ARG A 158 3.53 16.41 8.47
CA ARG A 158 2.26 16.90 9.02
C ARG A 158 2.37 18.30 9.61
N GLU A 159 3.54 18.68 10.12
CA GLU A 159 3.77 20.03 10.59
C GLU A 159 3.77 20.98 9.38
N PRO A 160 2.86 21.96 9.31
CA PRO A 160 2.90 22.93 8.24
C PRO A 160 4.23 23.67 8.35
N ALA A 161 4.99 23.73 7.24
CA ALA A 161 6.22 24.51 7.18
C ALA A 161 5.95 25.89 7.78
N VAL A 162 6.60 26.21 8.90
CA VAL A 162 6.52 27.54 9.48
C VAL A 162 7.09 28.49 8.41
N ALA A 163 6.18 29.30 7.86
CA ALA A 163 6.42 30.21 6.74
C ALA A 163 7.59 31.18 6.96
#